data_AF-A0A8T8C4F4-F1
#
_entry.id   AF-A0A8T8C4F4-F1
#
_cell.length_a   1.000
_cell.length_b   1.000
_cell.length_c   1.000
_cell.angle_alpha   90.00
_cell.angle_beta   90.00
_cell.angle_gamma   90.00
#
_symmetry.space_group_name_H-M   'P 1'
#
loop_
_entity.id
_entity.type
_entity.pdbx_description
1 polymer ?
#
loop_
_entity_poly.entity_id
_entity_poly.type
_entity_poly.pdbx_seq_one_letter_code
_entity_poly.pdbx_strand_id
1 'polypeptide(L)'
;MPYVPDDLLSRHFQSDGLDLTRKVEEHIQQVAPDTRNLPLYRDMILTVLRMAQDDRNRWDVKITLQTLRELDKAFRVLERFKGRRKVTVFGSARTPVEHPLYAQATELGEKLAQSDMMVITGAGGGIMAAAHAGAGLKHSLGFNITLPFEQHANPTVDGTENLLPFHFFFTRKLFFVKEADALVLCPGGFGTLDEALEVLTLIQTGKSPLVPVVLLDTPGGSFWQGALDFIKNQLQENHYILPADMKLMRLVYSADEAVQEINQFYSNFHSSRWLKNKFVIRMHHALSEQALEHLQEAFADLCISENFHQHGYQGEEHDEAQFSHLTRLAFTFTGRNQGRLRELVDYINRQENWTRA
;
A
#
# COMPACT_ATOMS: atom_id res chain seq x y z
N MET A 1 12.53 -5.23 3.45
CA MET A 1 13.56 -6.11 4.08
C MET A 1 14.86 -5.83 3.37
N PRO A 2 16.01 -5.75 4.07
CA PRO A 2 17.31 -5.70 3.41
C PRO A 2 17.49 -7.00 2.59
N TYR A 3 17.96 -6.88 1.36
CA TYR A 3 18.32 -8.03 0.55
C TYR A 3 19.51 -8.75 1.20
N VAL A 4 19.37 -10.06 1.36
CA VAL A 4 20.45 -10.95 1.80
C VAL A 4 20.79 -11.82 0.59
N PRO A 5 22.02 -11.73 0.04
CA PRO A 5 22.43 -12.56 -1.09
C PRO A 5 22.24 -14.05 -0.80
N ASP A 6 21.74 -14.82 -1.77
CA ASP A 6 21.69 -16.28 -1.66
C ASP A 6 23.06 -16.87 -2.06
N ASP A 7 24.00 -16.79 -1.12
CA ASP A 7 25.35 -17.37 -1.27
C ASP A 7 25.31 -18.90 -1.43
N LEU A 8 24.23 -19.57 -1.03
CA LEU A 8 24.08 -21.02 -1.14
C LEU A 8 23.76 -21.42 -2.58
N LEU A 9 22.88 -20.69 -3.27
CA LEU A 9 22.57 -20.91 -4.69
C LEU A 9 23.79 -20.74 -5.58
N SER A 10 24.58 -19.69 -5.35
CA SER A 10 25.81 -19.45 -6.11
C SER A 10 26.84 -20.57 -5.89
N ARG A 11 26.99 -21.05 -4.64
CA ARG A 11 27.89 -22.17 -4.31
C ARG A 11 27.41 -23.51 -4.88
N HIS A 12 26.10 -23.76 -4.90
CA HIS A 12 25.49 -24.98 -5.45
C HIS A 12 25.91 -25.24 -6.90
N PHE A 13 25.79 -24.23 -7.77
CA PHE A 13 26.21 -24.37 -9.17
C PHE A 13 27.73 -24.43 -9.35
N GLN A 14 28.49 -23.71 -8.51
CA GLN A 14 29.96 -23.80 -8.52
C GLN A 14 30.47 -25.19 -8.10
N SER A 15 29.85 -25.82 -7.09
CA SER A 15 30.20 -27.18 -6.67
C SER A 15 29.85 -28.25 -7.70
N ASP A 16 28.84 -27.99 -8.53
CA ASP A 16 28.47 -28.85 -9.67
C ASP A 16 29.37 -28.64 -10.90
N GLY A 17 30.41 -27.81 -10.80
CA GLY A 17 31.38 -27.56 -11.88
C GLY A 17 30.87 -26.66 -13.00
N LEU A 18 29.76 -25.96 -12.79
CA LEU A 18 29.13 -25.08 -13.75
C LEU A 18 29.41 -23.61 -13.40
N ASP A 19 30.19 -22.91 -14.23
CA ASP A 19 30.42 -21.45 -14.12
C ASP A 19 29.20 -20.65 -14.61
N LEU A 20 28.02 -20.93 -14.05
CA LEU A 20 26.76 -20.30 -14.42
C LEU A 20 26.64 -18.90 -13.84
N THR A 21 27.16 -18.67 -12.64
CA THR A 21 27.11 -17.35 -11.98
C THR A 21 27.74 -16.27 -12.84
N ARG A 22 28.98 -16.47 -13.33
CA ARG A 22 29.66 -15.50 -14.19
C ARG A 22 28.92 -15.30 -15.50
N LYS A 23 28.48 -16.39 -16.16
CA LYS A 23 27.72 -16.31 -17.42
C LYS A 23 26.41 -15.53 -17.27
N VAL A 24 25.70 -15.74 -16.17
CA VAL A 24 24.47 -15.00 -15.85
C VAL A 24 24.77 -13.51 -15.66
N GLU A 25 25.81 -13.18 -14.88
CA GLU A 25 26.23 -11.79 -14.68
C GLU A 25 26.66 -11.10 -15.99
N GLU A 26 27.40 -11.81 -16.87
CA GLU A 26 27.78 -11.31 -18.20
C GLU A 26 26.56 -10.98 -19.06
N HIS A 27 25.54 -11.85 -19.09
CA HIS A 27 24.30 -11.57 -19.82
C HIS A 27 23.51 -10.40 -19.22
N ILE A 28 23.46 -10.26 -17.90
CA ILE A 28 22.81 -9.11 -17.25
C ILE A 28 23.53 -7.81 -17.63
N GLN A 29 24.87 -7.80 -17.57
CA GLN A 29 25.68 -6.61 -17.89
C GLN A 29 25.58 -6.19 -19.36
N GLN A 30 25.33 -7.14 -20.29
CA GLN A 30 25.05 -6.81 -21.68
C GLN A 30 23.75 -6.02 -21.87
N VAL A 31 22.74 -6.25 -21.02
CA VAL A 31 21.42 -5.60 -21.12
C VAL A 31 21.34 -4.34 -20.26
N ALA A 32 21.95 -4.35 -19.08
CA ALA A 32 21.94 -3.25 -18.13
C ALA A 32 23.34 -3.03 -17.52
N PRO A 33 24.25 -2.37 -18.26
CA PRO A 33 25.56 -1.97 -17.74
C PRO A 33 25.40 -1.15 -16.46
N ASP A 34 26.28 -1.37 -15.48
CA ASP A 34 26.35 -0.63 -14.22
C ASP A 34 25.09 -0.68 -13.33
N THR A 35 24.20 -1.66 -13.55
CA THR A 35 23.00 -1.81 -12.72
C THR A 35 23.36 -2.11 -11.26
N ARG A 36 22.81 -1.30 -10.35
CA ARG A 36 22.92 -1.52 -8.89
C ARG A 36 22.15 -2.76 -8.43
N ASN A 37 21.27 -3.29 -9.27
CA ASN A 37 20.43 -4.45 -8.98
C ASN A 37 21.04 -5.78 -9.47
N LEU A 38 22.31 -5.78 -9.90
CA LEU A 38 22.98 -6.99 -10.41
C LEU A 38 22.81 -8.22 -9.50
N PRO A 39 23.01 -8.13 -8.17
CA PRO A 39 22.82 -9.29 -7.29
C PRO A 39 21.38 -9.85 -7.32
N LEU A 40 20.38 -8.96 -7.39
CA LEU A 40 18.97 -9.36 -7.42
C LEU A 40 18.62 -10.07 -8.74
N TYR A 41 19.05 -9.52 -9.88
CA TYR A 41 18.81 -10.15 -11.19
C TYR A 41 19.51 -11.49 -11.31
N ARG A 42 20.76 -11.59 -10.82
CA ARG A 42 21.50 -12.84 -10.80
C ARG A 42 20.77 -13.90 -9.99
N ASP A 43 20.37 -13.60 -8.75
CA ASP A 43 19.71 -14.56 -7.88
C ASP A 43 18.34 -14.99 -8.44
N MET A 44 17.61 -14.08 -9.09
CA MET A 44 16.37 -14.42 -9.80
C MET A 44 16.62 -15.44 -10.93
N ILE A 45 17.65 -15.21 -11.77
CA ILE A 45 17.96 -16.13 -12.88
C ILE A 45 18.49 -17.46 -12.37
N LEU A 46 19.41 -17.47 -11.39
CA LEU A 46 19.92 -18.69 -10.77
C LEU A 46 18.81 -19.52 -10.12
N THR A 47 17.80 -18.85 -9.53
CA THR A 47 16.62 -19.53 -8.99
C THR A 47 15.84 -20.26 -10.09
N VAL A 48 15.62 -19.62 -11.24
CA VAL A 48 14.97 -20.26 -12.40
C VAL A 48 15.80 -21.42 -12.95
N LEU A 49 17.13 -21.28 -13.01
CA LEU A 49 18.03 -22.37 -13.42
C LEU A 49 17.96 -23.56 -12.45
N ARG A 50 17.84 -23.32 -11.14
CA ARG A 50 17.64 -24.38 -10.15
C ARG A 50 16.32 -25.10 -10.38
N MET A 51 15.24 -24.36 -10.63
CA MET A 51 13.93 -24.95 -10.97
C MET A 51 14.00 -25.80 -12.25
N ALA A 52 14.79 -25.39 -13.23
CA ALA A 52 15.02 -26.15 -14.45
C ALA A 52 15.86 -27.41 -14.21
N GLN A 53 16.86 -27.36 -13.32
CA GLN A 53 17.64 -28.53 -12.90
C GLN A 53 16.76 -29.57 -12.19
N ASP A 54 15.83 -29.10 -11.35
CA ASP A 54 14.87 -29.92 -10.62
C ASP A 54 13.83 -30.60 -11.54
N ASP A 55 13.44 -29.93 -12.65
CA ASP A 55 12.46 -30.35 -13.68
C ASP A 55 11.23 -31.14 -13.16
N ARG A 56 10.61 -30.64 -12.08
CA ARG A 56 9.58 -31.42 -11.36
C ARG A 56 8.21 -31.37 -12.01
N ASN A 57 7.57 -30.19 -12.03
CA ASN A 57 6.14 -30.05 -12.33
C ASN A 57 5.87 -28.91 -13.33
N ARG A 58 5.28 -29.26 -14.48
CA ARG A 58 4.90 -28.31 -15.54
C ARG A 58 3.96 -27.20 -15.07
N TRP A 59 3.06 -27.49 -14.13
CA TRP A 59 2.11 -26.50 -13.63
C TRP A 59 2.82 -25.45 -12.77
N ASP A 60 3.71 -25.86 -11.88
CA ASP A 60 4.48 -24.92 -11.03
C ASP A 60 5.32 -23.95 -11.89
N VAL A 61 5.93 -24.45 -12.97
CA VAL A 61 6.69 -23.63 -13.94
C VAL A 61 5.78 -22.63 -14.65
N LYS A 62 4.58 -23.04 -15.06
CA LYS A 62 3.59 -22.17 -15.72
C LYS A 62 3.06 -21.08 -14.77
N ILE A 63 2.78 -21.40 -13.51
CA ILE A 63 2.38 -20.41 -12.50
C ILE A 63 3.48 -19.39 -12.29
N THR A 64 4.73 -19.85 -12.16
CA THR A 64 5.90 -18.98 -11.97
C THR A 64 6.10 -18.05 -13.17
N LEU A 65 6.08 -18.58 -14.39
CA LEU A 65 6.20 -17.80 -15.62
C LEU A 65 5.09 -16.74 -15.73
N GLN A 66 3.85 -17.13 -15.47
CA GLN A 66 2.71 -16.21 -15.55
C GLN A 66 2.81 -15.11 -14.48
N THR A 67 3.23 -15.46 -13.27
CA THR A 67 3.47 -14.51 -12.18
C THR A 67 4.55 -13.50 -12.57
N LEU A 68 5.68 -13.95 -13.10
CA LEU A 68 6.77 -13.06 -13.54
C LEU A 68 6.30 -12.09 -14.63
N ARG A 69 5.50 -12.57 -15.59
CA ARG A 69 4.92 -11.72 -16.65
C ARG A 69 3.96 -10.68 -16.12
N GLU A 70 3.12 -11.04 -15.15
CA GLU A 70 2.19 -10.09 -14.52
C GLU A 70 2.92 -9.03 -13.72
N LEU A 71 3.92 -9.43 -12.93
CA LEU A 71 4.76 -8.51 -12.17
C LEU A 71 5.50 -7.53 -13.09
N ASP A 72 6.19 -8.02 -14.13
CA ASP A 72 6.91 -7.17 -15.09
C ASP A 72 5.99 -6.16 -15.77
N LYS A 73 4.86 -6.64 -16.33
CA LYS A 73 3.90 -5.77 -17.02
C LYS A 73 3.36 -4.70 -16.08
N ALA A 74 2.97 -5.08 -14.86
CA ALA A 74 2.40 -4.15 -13.91
C ALA A 74 3.43 -3.12 -13.43
N PHE A 75 4.65 -3.53 -13.05
CA PHE A 75 5.70 -2.58 -12.66
C PHE A 75 6.00 -1.57 -13.76
N ARG A 76 6.08 -2.01 -15.02
CA ARG A 76 6.38 -1.10 -16.15
C ARG A 76 5.29 -0.07 -16.40
N VAL A 77 4.02 -0.46 -16.28
CA VAL A 77 2.89 0.46 -16.46
C VAL A 77 2.79 1.43 -15.29
N LEU A 78 2.92 0.92 -14.06
CA LEU A 78 2.74 1.68 -12.83
C LEU A 78 3.87 2.69 -12.57
N GLU A 79 5.09 2.43 -13.06
CA GLU A 79 6.21 3.37 -12.95
C GLU A 79 5.89 4.74 -13.59
N ARG A 80 5.03 4.78 -14.62
CA ARG A 80 4.58 6.02 -15.28
C ARG A 80 3.76 6.93 -14.35
N PHE A 81 3.20 6.36 -13.28
CA PHE A 81 2.36 7.03 -12.30
C PHE A 81 3.07 7.19 -10.95
N LYS A 82 4.39 6.98 -10.92
CA LYS A 82 5.20 7.19 -9.72
C LYS A 82 5.15 8.65 -9.27
N GLY A 83 5.12 8.85 -7.96
CA GLY A 83 5.01 10.19 -7.35
C GLY A 83 3.59 10.75 -7.29
N ARG A 84 2.62 10.14 -7.98
CA ARG A 84 1.18 10.45 -7.80
C ARG A 84 0.60 9.57 -6.70
N ARG A 85 -0.11 10.19 -5.76
CA ARG A 85 -0.84 9.46 -4.72
C ARG A 85 -1.99 8.68 -5.35
N LYS A 86 -2.22 7.48 -4.87
CA LYS A 86 -3.27 6.60 -5.40
C LYS A 86 -4.15 6.10 -4.26
N VAL A 87 -5.45 6.12 -4.50
CA VAL A 87 -6.47 5.68 -3.54
C VAL A 87 -7.17 4.48 -4.13
N THR A 88 -7.08 3.35 -3.44
CA THR A 88 -7.81 2.15 -3.84
C THR A 88 -9.24 2.23 -3.29
N VAL A 89 -10.22 2.21 -4.21
CA VAL A 89 -11.64 2.25 -3.87
C VAL A 89 -12.25 0.87 -4.10
N PHE A 90 -12.77 0.29 -3.02
CA PHE A 90 -13.50 -0.98 -3.07
C PHE A 90 -14.98 -0.78 -2.78
N GLY A 91 -15.81 -1.62 -3.38
CA GLY A 91 -17.25 -1.62 -3.14
C GLY A 91 -17.98 -2.60 -4.04
N SER A 92 -19.28 -2.71 -3.86
CA SER A 92 -20.11 -3.66 -4.62
C SER A 92 -20.01 -3.43 -6.14
N ALA A 93 -19.75 -4.51 -6.87
CA ALA A 93 -19.85 -4.54 -8.34
C ALA A 93 -21.31 -4.47 -8.85
N ARG A 94 -22.29 -4.54 -7.94
CA ARG A 94 -23.72 -4.72 -8.22
C ARG A 94 -24.58 -3.53 -7.82
N THR A 95 -23.99 -2.48 -7.24
CA THR A 95 -24.76 -1.28 -6.87
C THR A 95 -25.35 -0.64 -8.14
N PRO A 96 -26.68 -0.46 -8.22
CA PRO A 96 -27.31 0.14 -9.40
C PRO A 96 -27.04 1.65 -9.44
N VAL A 97 -27.12 2.23 -10.63
CA VAL A 97 -26.77 3.64 -10.89
C VAL A 97 -27.67 4.61 -10.12
N GLU A 98 -28.92 4.20 -9.87
CA GLU A 98 -29.93 4.96 -9.14
C GLU A 98 -29.73 4.94 -7.63
N HIS A 99 -28.85 4.08 -7.11
CA HIS A 99 -28.61 3.96 -5.68
C HIS A 99 -27.80 5.17 -5.17
N PRO A 100 -28.13 5.78 -4.00
CA PRO A 100 -27.40 6.93 -3.47
C PRO A 100 -25.89 6.72 -3.33
N LEU A 101 -25.48 5.53 -2.90
CA LEU A 101 -24.06 5.15 -2.83
C LEU A 101 -23.33 5.21 -4.18
N TYR A 102 -24.01 4.98 -5.31
CA TYR A 102 -23.40 5.12 -6.64
C TYR A 102 -23.07 6.58 -6.94
N ALA A 103 -24.01 7.49 -6.68
CA ALA A 103 -23.77 8.93 -6.83
C ALA A 103 -22.65 9.41 -5.89
N GLN A 104 -22.66 8.97 -4.63
CA GLN A 104 -21.61 9.30 -3.66
C GLN A 104 -20.23 8.75 -4.06
N ALA A 105 -20.16 7.54 -4.64
CA ALA A 105 -18.91 6.99 -5.17
C ALA A 105 -18.42 7.74 -6.40
N THR A 106 -19.33 8.26 -7.23
CA THR A 106 -18.99 9.14 -8.36
C THR A 106 -18.40 10.45 -7.84
N GLU A 107 -19.05 11.08 -6.88
CA GLU A 107 -18.55 12.30 -6.22
C GLU A 107 -17.18 12.08 -5.56
N LEU A 108 -16.99 10.94 -4.88
CA LEU A 108 -15.69 10.55 -4.32
C LEU A 108 -14.60 10.52 -5.40
N GLY A 109 -14.87 9.86 -6.53
CA GLY A 109 -13.93 9.81 -7.65
C GLY A 109 -13.54 11.20 -8.15
N GLU A 110 -14.53 12.08 -8.31
CA GLU A 110 -14.32 13.46 -8.73
C GLU A 110 -13.44 14.24 -7.74
N LYS A 111 -13.75 14.19 -6.43
CA LYS A 111 -13.00 14.92 -5.41
C LYS A 111 -11.57 14.39 -5.22
N LEU A 112 -11.37 13.07 -5.37
CA LEU A 112 -10.02 12.47 -5.39
C LEU A 112 -9.20 13.02 -6.56
N ALA A 113 -9.79 13.07 -7.77
CA ALA A 113 -9.12 13.65 -8.94
C ALA A 113 -8.85 15.15 -8.79
N GLN A 114 -9.78 15.91 -8.19
CA GLN A 114 -9.57 17.34 -7.88
C GLN A 114 -8.41 17.56 -6.88
N SER A 115 -8.12 16.56 -6.05
CA SER A 115 -6.97 16.54 -5.13
C SER A 115 -5.69 15.96 -5.76
N ASP A 116 -5.65 15.83 -7.10
CA ASP A 116 -4.56 15.20 -7.89
C ASP A 116 -4.20 13.77 -7.45
N MET A 117 -5.18 13.05 -6.91
CA MET A 117 -5.04 11.64 -6.57
C MET A 117 -5.57 10.76 -7.70
N MET A 118 -4.90 9.63 -7.90
CA MET A 118 -5.41 8.57 -8.76
C MET A 118 -6.37 7.67 -8.00
N VAL A 119 -7.35 7.10 -8.70
CA VAL A 119 -8.33 6.16 -8.20
C VAL A 119 -8.03 4.79 -8.79
N ILE A 120 -7.68 3.83 -7.93
CA ILE A 120 -7.51 2.43 -8.29
C ILE A 120 -8.81 1.70 -7.98
N THR A 121 -9.33 0.90 -8.91
CA THR A 121 -10.45 -0.01 -8.63
C THR A 121 -10.23 -1.37 -9.29
N GLY A 122 -11.12 -2.31 -9.02
CA GLY A 122 -11.19 -3.58 -9.73
C GLY A 122 -11.66 -3.49 -11.19
N ALA A 123 -11.98 -2.30 -11.69
CA ALA A 123 -12.47 -2.01 -13.03
C ALA A 123 -13.82 -2.65 -13.41
N GLY A 124 -14.55 -3.25 -12.47
CA GLY A 124 -15.88 -3.79 -12.73
C GLY A 124 -16.99 -2.72 -12.74
N GLY A 125 -18.24 -3.18 -12.70
CA GLY A 125 -19.44 -2.33 -12.58
C GLY A 125 -19.66 -1.76 -11.16
N GLY A 126 -20.85 -1.19 -10.94
CA GLY A 126 -21.26 -0.66 -9.64
C GLY A 126 -20.34 0.43 -9.10
N ILE A 127 -19.93 0.32 -7.83
CA ILE A 127 -19.09 1.32 -7.15
C ILE A 127 -17.75 1.55 -7.88
N MET A 128 -17.16 0.50 -8.44
CA MET A 128 -15.89 0.61 -9.17
C MET A 128 -16.05 1.47 -10.43
N ALA A 129 -17.16 1.29 -11.16
CA ALA A 129 -17.47 2.11 -12.32
C ALA A 129 -17.80 3.55 -11.93
N ALA A 130 -18.57 3.76 -10.86
CA ALA A 130 -18.90 5.08 -10.33
C ALA A 130 -17.65 5.90 -9.99
N ALA A 131 -16.74 5.32 -9.20
CA ALA A 131 -15.50 5.98 -8.78
C ALA A 131 -14.61 6.34 -9.98
N HIS A 132 -14.46 5.43 -10.95
CA HIS A 132 -13.75 5.75 -12.19
C HIS A 132 -14.45 6.84 -13.01
N ALA A 133 -15.78 6.79 -13.14
CA ALA A 133 -16.54 7.79 -13.90
C ALA A 133 -16.34 9.20 -13.34
N GLY A 134 -16.36 9.36 -12.01
CA GLY A 134 -16.08 10.63 -11.35
C GLY A 134 -14.64 11.10 -11.52
N ALA A 135 -13.67 10.19 -11.39
CA ALA A 135 -12.24 10.54 -11.49
C ALA A 135 -11.79 10.86 -12.93
N GLY A 136 -12.46 10.25 -13.92
CA GLY A 136 -12.07 10.28 -15.33
C GLY A 136 -10.83 9.45 -15.63
N LEU A 137 -10.58 9.19 -16.93
CA LEU A 137 -9.49 8.31 -17.38
C LEU A 137 -8.10 8.73 -16.87
N LYS A 138 -7.78 10.03 -16.85
CA LYS A 138 -6.46 10.54 -16.42
C LYS A 138 -6.10 10.22 -14.96
N HIS A 139 -7.10 9.93 -14.14
CA HIS A 139 -6.94 9.58 -12.74
C HIS A 139 -7.35 8.14 -12.44
N SER A 140 -7.87 7.37 -13.41
CA SER A 140 -8.38 6.02 -13.14
C SER A 140 -7.35 4.95 -13.50
N LEU A 141 -7.15 3.97 -12.62
CA LEU A 141 -6.36 2.75 -12.85
C LEU A 141 -7.21 1.52 -12.53
N GLY A 142 -7.38 0.65 -13.52
CA GLY A 142 -8.18 -0.56 -13.39
C GLY A 142 -7.34 -1.80 -13.20
N PHE A 143 -7.42 -2.47 -12.06
CA PHE A 143 -6.80 -3.77 -11.86
C PHE A 143 -7.86 -4.85 -12.03
N ASN A 144 -8.04 -5.33 -13.25
CA ASN A 144 -9.09 -6.30 -13.58
C ASN A 144 -8.59 -7.74 -13.36
N ILE A 145 -9.49 -8.64 -12.97
CA ILE A 145 -9.22 -10.07 -12.85
C ILE A 145 -9.90 -10.80 -14.01
N THR A 146 -9.14 -11.65 -14.69
CA THR A 146 -9.67 -12.46 -15.80
C THR A 146 -10.54 -13.58 -15.22
N LEU A 147 -11.86 -13.51 -15.43
CA LEU A 147 -12.80 -14.54 -14.99
C LEU A 147 -13.36 -15.32 -16.19
N PRO A 148 -13.74 -16.61 -16.03
CA PRO A 148 -14.31 -17.41 -17.11
C PRO A 148 -15.65 -16.89 -17.64
N PHE A 149 -16.36 -16.10 -16.82
CA PHE A 149 -17.64 -15.49 -17.15
C PHE A 149 -17.42 -13.97 -17.14
N GLU A 150 -17.91 -13.33 -18.20
CA GLU A 150 -17.49 -12.00 -18.64
C GLU A 150 -17.77 -10.91 -17.59
N GLN A 151 -16.72 -10.36 -16.99
CA GLN A 151 -16.74 -8.99 -16.46
C GLN A 151 -15.95 -8.11 -17.44
N HIS A 152 -16.68 -7.44 -18.33
CA HIS A 152 -16.12 -6.33 -19.09
C HIS A 152 -15.65 -5.24 -18.13
N ALA A 153 -14.52 -4.63 -18.44
CA ALA A 153 -14.08 -3.45 -17.71
C ALA A 153 -15.10 -2.32 -17.88
N ASN A 154 -15.20 -1.43 -16.89
CA ASN A 154 -16.07 -0.27 -17.01
C ASN A 154 -15.60 0.68 -18.13
N PRO A 155 -16.53 1.45 -18.75
CA PRO A 155 -16.24 2.25 -19.94
C PRO A 155 -15.12 3.29 -19.79
N THR A 156 -14.81 3.71 -18.56
CA THR A 156 -13.78 4.71 -18.30
C THR A 156 -12.38 4.21 -18.67
N VAL A 157 -12.08 2.94 -18.39
CA VAL A 157 -10.73 2.37 -18.56
C VAL A 157 -10.66 1.25 -19.59
N ASP A 158 -11.80 0.77 -20.08
CA ASP A 158 -11.85 -0.30 -21.08
C ASP A 158 -11.08 0.06 -22.36
N GLY A 159 -10.28 -0.89 -22.86
CA GLY A 159 -9.41 -0.69 -24.02
C GLY A 159 -8.24 0.30 -23.84
N THR A 160 -8.00 0.83 -22.63
CA THR A 160 -6.93 1.81 -22.38
C THR A 160 -5.69 1.17 -21.74
N GLU A 161 -4.56 1.89 -21.76
CA GLU A 161 -3.33 1.45 -21.07
C GLU A 161 -3.44 1.50 -19.53
N ASN A 162 -4.49 2.13 -19.01
CA ASN A 162 -4.77 2.23 -17.57
C ASN A 162 -5.46 0.98 -17.02
N LEU A 163 -5.84 0.03 -17.87
CA LEU A 163 -6.40 -1.25 -17.50
C LEU A 163 -5.30 -2.33 -17.46
N LEU A 164 -5.01 -2.82 -16.25
CA LEU A 164 -4.07 -3.91 -16.01
C LEU A 164 -4.85 -5.21 -15.77
N PRO A 165 -4.75 -6.19 -16.69
CA PRO A 165 -5.35 -7.51 -16.49
C PRO A 165 -4.43 -8.40 -15.65
N PHE A 166 -5.00 -9.05 -14.66
CA PHE A 166 -4.39 -10.11 -13.85
C PHE A 166 -5.11 -11.44 -14.09
N HIS A 167 -4.38 -12.55 -14.04
CA HIS A 167 -4.94 -13.90 -14.03
C HIS A 167 -5.01 -14.43 -12.61
N PHE A 168 -4.03 -14.10 -11.77
CA PHE A 168 -4.01 -14.55 -10.38
C PHE A 168 -4.54 -13.48 -9.44
N PHE A 169 -5.36 -13.92 -8.47
CA PHE A 169 -5.86 -13.03 -7.42
C PHE A 169 -4.71 -12.50 -6.55
N PHE A 170 -3.68 -13.30 -6.25
CA PHE A 170 -2.60 -12.88 -5.36
C PHE A 170 -1.72 -11.77 -5.96
N THR A 171 -1.44 -11.79 -7.27
CA THR A 171 -0.72 -10.69 -7.93
C THR A 171 -1.56 -9.43 -7.93
N ARG A 172 -2.86 -9.54 -8.23
CA ARG A 172 -3.79 -8.41 -8.18
C ARG A 172 -3.87 -7.77 -6.80
N LYS A 173 -4.04 -8.59 -5.76
CA LYS A 173 -4.10 -8.16 -4.35
C LYS A 173 -2.81 -7.47 -3.91
N LEU A 174 -1.66 -8.05 -4.29
CA LEU A 174 -0.36 -7.41 -4.08
C LEU A 174 -0.35 -5.96 -4.61
N PHE A 175 -0.83 -5.73 -5.84
CA PHE A 175 -0.82 -4.38 -6.42
C PHE A 175 -1.85 -3.43 -5.80
N PHE A 176 -3.02 -3.91 -5.37
CA PHE A 176 -3.97 -3.08 -4.62
C PHE A 176 -3.36 -2.51 -3.34
N VAL A 177 -2.53 -3.29 -2.64
CA VAL A 177 -1.85 -2.85 -1.41
C VAL A 177 -0.61 -2.04 -1.74
N LYS A 178 0.24 -2.54 -2.64
CA LYS A 178 1.53 -1.94 -2.97
C LYS A 178 1.41 -0.52 -3.51
N GLU A 179 0.38 -0.25 -4.30
CA GLU A 179 0.20 1.03 -4.98
C GLU A 179 -0.71 1.99 -4.21
N ALA A 180 -1.39 1.54 -3.15
CA ALA A 180 -2.31 2.37 -2.39
C ALA A 180 -1.58 3.25 -1.38
N ASP A 181 -1.77 4.56 -1.50
CA ASP A 181 -1.48 5.54 -0.47
C ASP A 181 -2.69 5.76 0.46
N ALA A 182 -3.88 5.29 0.09
CA ALA A 182 -5.07 5.28 0.92
C ALA A 182 -6.07 4.23 0.43
N LEU A 183 -7.02 3.86 1.29
CA LEU A 183 -8.14 3.02 0.91
C LEU A 183 -9.46 3.69 1.27
N VAL A 184 -10.43 3.59 0.36
CA VAL A 184 -11.83 3.92 0.64
C VAL A 184 -12.68 2.69 0.39
N LEU A 185 -13.36 2.24 1.43
CA LEU A 185 -14.20 1.05 1.44
C LEU A 185 -15.66 1.50 1.46
N CYS A 186 -16.37 1.32 0.35
CA CYS A 186 -17.81 1.50 0.26
C CYS A 186 -18.53 0.17 0.57
N PRO A 187 -19.82 0.18 0.96
CA PRO A 187 -20.61 -1.04 1.13
C PRO A 187 -20.50 -2.03 -0.04
N GLY A 188 -20.30 -3.31 0.31
CA GLY A 188 -19.91 -4.33 -0.64
C GLY A 188 -20.17 -5.76 -0.16
N GLY A 189 -19.92 -6.72 -1.04
CA GLY A 189 -20.04 -8.15 -0.75
C GLY A 189 -18.72 -8.77 -0.27
N PHE A 190 -18.58 -10.08 -0.44
CA PHE A 190 -17.38 -10.82 -0.01
C PHE A 190 -16.08 -10.29 -0.61
N GLY A 191 -16.06 -9.85 -1.87
CA GLY A 191 -14.85 -9.28 -2.47
C GLY A 191 -14.38 -8.00 -1.74
N THR A 192 -15.30 -7.13 -1.33
CA THR A 192 -14.95 -5.93 -0.57
C THR A 192 -14.44 -6.27 0.82
N LEU A 193 -15.05 -7.25 1.49
CA LEU A 193 -14.63 -7.68 2.83
C LEU A 193 -13.30 -8.44 2.80
N ASP A 194 -13.05 -9.25 1.77
CA ASP A 194 -11.77 -9.94 1.54
C ASP A 194 -10.62 -8.92 1.47
N GLU A 195 -10.75 -7.90 0.61
CA GLU A 195 -9.71 -6.86 0.49
C GLU A 195 -9.60 -6.00 1.76
N ALA A 196 -10.71 -5.65 2.41
CA ALA A 196 -10.69 -4.88 3.64
C ALA A 196 -9.94 -5.60 4.76
N LEU A 197 -10.25 -6.87 5.00
CA LEU A 197 -9.63 -7.66 6.06
C LEU A 197 -8.16 -7.97 5.76
N GLU A 198 -7.81 -8.20 4.50
CA GLU A 198 -6.41 -8.40 4.10
C GLU A 198 -5.57 -7.15 4.39
N VAL A 199 -6.03 -5.98 3.96
CA VAL A 199 -5.31 -4.71 4.19
C VAL A 199 -5.17 -4.41 5.68
N LEU A 200 -6.25 -4.55 6.45
CA LEU A 200 -6.22 -4.34 7.90
C LEU A 200 -5.22 -5.28 8.58
N THR A 201 -5.19 -6.55 8.18
CA THR A 201 -4.21 -7.52 8.68
C THR A 201 -2.78 -7.11 8.35
N LEU A 202 -2.53 -6.66 7.10
CA LEU A 202 -1.20 -6.24 6.66
C LEU A 202 -0.71 -4.97 7.38
N ILE A 203 -1.59 -4.00 7.61
CA ILE A 203 -1.28 -2.79 8.38
C ILE A 203 -1.04 -3.16 9.84
N GLN A 204 -1.96 -3.92 10.48
CA GLN A 204 -1.85 -4.33 11.88
C GLN A 204 -0.54 -5.07 12.19
N THR A 205 -0.09 -5.91 11.26
CA THR A 205 1.16 -6.70 11.40
C THR A 205 2.42 -5.94 10.97
N GLY A 206 2.29 -4.70 10.49
CA GLY A 206 3.40 -3.87 10.00
C GLY A 206 4.03 -4.42 8.71
N LYS A 207 3.32 -5.25 7.95
CA LYS A 207 3.76 -5.79 6.66
C LYS A 207 3.46 -4.87 5.48
N SER A 208 2.49 -3.98 5.65
CA SER A 208 2.23 -2.83 4.77
C SER A 208 2.61 -1.53 5.48
N PRO A 209 3.02 -0.47 4.74
CA PRO A 209 3.03 0.88 5.29
C PRO A 209 1.68 1.25 5.91
N LEU A 210 1.72 2.13 6.90
CA LEU A 210 0.53 2.71 7.48
C LEU A 210 -0.07 3.72 6.49
N VAL A 211 -1.33 3.53 6.13
CA VAL A 211 -2.12 4.36 5.21
C VAL A 211 -3.51 4.58 5.81
N PRO A 212 -4.22 5.67 5.47
CA PRO A 212 -5.57 5.89 5.93
C PRO A 212 -6.54 4.88 5.30
N VAL A 213 -7.32 4.21 6.15
CA VAL A 213 -8.40 3.30 5.74
C VAL A 213 -9.73 3.94 6.09
N VAL A 214 -10.44 4.39 5.07
CA VAL A 214 -11.72 5.09 5.19
C VAL A 214 -12.86 4.12 4.92
N LEU A 215 -13.79 4.01 5.85
CA LEU A 215 -15.05 3.31 5.69
C LEU A 215 -16.10 4.35 5.30
N LEU A 216 -16.44 4.41 4.02
CA LEU A 216 -17.41 5.37 3.49
C LEU A 216 -18.79 4.72 3.46
N ASP A 217 -19.75 5.27 4.19
CA ASP A 217 -21.16 4.88 4.12
C ASP A 217 -22.01 6.04 3.58
N THR A 218 -23.26 5.74 3.20
CA THR A 218 -24.26 6.78 2.93
C THR A 218 -24.70 7.44 4.23
N PRO A 219 -25.10 8.73 4.24
CA PRO A 219 -25.69 9.35 5.41
C PRO A 219 -26.88 8.54 5.97
N GLY A 220 -26.80 8.17 7.25
CA GLY A 220 -27.79 7.29 7.90
C GLY A 220 -27.64 5.79 7.60
N GLY A 221 -26.66 5.41 6.78
CA GLY A 221 -26.26 4.04 6.53
C GLY A 221 -25.64 3.39 7.76
N SER A 222 -25.81 2.07 7.87
CA SER A 222 -25.37 1.27 9.02
C SER A 222 -24.49 0.09 8.65
N PHE A 223 -24.05 0.01 7.38
CA PHE A 223 -23.27 -1.14 6.90
C PHE A 223 -21.94 -1.21 7.66
N TRP A 224 -21.18 -0.11 7.66
CA TRP A 224 -19.89 -0.09 8.34
C TRP A 224 -20.03 0.04 9.85
N GLN A 225 -21.08 0.69 10.35
CA GLN A 225 -21.35 0.70 11.79
C GLN A 225 -21.58 -0.72 12.31
N GLY A 226 -22.41 -1.52 11.63
CA GLY A 226 -22.63 -2.92 12.01
C GLY A 226 -21.36 -3.77 11.95
N ALA A 227 -20.49 -3.53 10.95
CA ALA A 227 -19.19 -4.19 10.87
C ALA A 227 -18.25 -3.79 12.03
N LEU A 228 -18.17 -2.50 12.35
CA LEU A 228 -17.37 -1.98 13.47
C LEU A 228 -17.88 -2.49 14.82
N ASP A 229 -19.21 -2.56 15.00
CA ASP A 229 -19.83 -3.12 16.19
C ASP A 229 -19.48 -4.60 16.34
N PHE A 230 -19.50 -5.37 15.24
CA PHE A 230 -19.05 -6.77 15.24
C PHE A 230 -17.56 -6.87 15.61
N ILE A 231 -16.68 -6.09 14.98
CA ILE A 231 -15.24 -6.12 15.28
C ILE A 231 -14.99 -5.75 16.75
N LYS A 232 -15.66 -4.72 17.27
CA LYS A 232 -15.57 -4.35 18.67
C LYS A 232 -16.04 -5.48 19.59
N ASN A 233 -17.26 -5.95 19.42
CA ASN A 233 -17.90 -6.87 20.36
C ASN A 233 -17.33 -8.29 20.27
N GLN A 234 -16.88 -8.72 19.09
CA GLN A 234 -16.42 -10.09 18.85
C GLN A 234 -14.90 -10.22 18.81
N LEU A 235 -14.17 -9.24 18.26
CA LEU A 235 -12.71 -9.32 18.16
C LEU A 235 -12.05 -8.57 19.30
N GLN A 236 -12.42 -7.32 19.55
CA GLN A 236 -11.76 -6.50 20.58
C GLN A 236 -12.11 -6.97 22.00
N GLU A 237 -13.39 -7.16 22.32
CA GLU A 237 -13.83 -7.57 23.67
C GLU A 237 -13.37 -8.99 24.05
N ASN A 238 -13.15 -9.86 23.05
CA ASN A 238 -12.53 -11.17 23.26
C ASN A 238 -10.99 -11.16 23.13
N HIS A 239 -10.37 -9.99 23.01
CA HIS A 239 -8.92 -9.80 22.95
C HIS A 239 -8.20 -10.46 21.76
N TYR A 240 -8.88 -10.64 20.62
CA TYR A 240 -8.26 -11.08 19.36
C TYR A 240 -7.53 -9.96 18.63
N ILE A 241 -7.88 -8.71 18.92
CA ILE A 241 -7.19 -7.50 18.46
C ILE A 241 -6.99 -6.53 19.63
N LEU A 242 -6.07 -5.58 19.47
CA LEU A 242 -5.88 -4.52 20.46
C LEU A 242 -6.99 -3.47 20.29
N PRO A 243 -7.42 -2.79 21.38
CA PRO A 243 -8.35 -1.67 21.27
C PRO A 243 -7.87 -0.55 20.32
N ALA A 244 -6.55 -0.35 20.25
CA ALA A 244 -5.95 0.62 19.35
C ALA A 244 -6.10 0.23 17.87
N ASP A 245 -6.27 -1.05 17.52
CA ASP A 245 -6.41 -1.47 16.11
C ASP A 245 -7.69 -0.88 15.47
N MET A 246 -8.71 -0.57 16.27
CA MET A 246 -9.90 0.16 15.80
C MET A 246 -9.58 1.56 15.25
N LYS A 247 -8.45 2.16 15.67
CA LYS A 247 -7.99 3.47 15.20
C LYS A 247 -7.43 3.45 13.79
N LEU A 248 -7.14 2.26 13.23
CA LEU A 248 -6.69 2.11 11.85
C LEU A 248 -7.78 2.53 10.84
N MET A 249 -9.05 2.46 11.25
CA MET A 249 -10.21 2.71 10.40
C MET A 249 -10.91 4.02 10.79
N ARG A 250 -11.39 4.75 9.78
CA ARG A 250 -12.22 5.94 9.97
C ARG A 250 -13.55 5.80 9.25
N LEU A 251 -14.66 5.77 9.99
CA LEU A 251 -16.01 5.84 9.42
C LEU A 251 -16.37 7.28 9.07
N VAL A 252 -16.84 7.48 7.84
CA VAL A 252 -17.30 8.76 7.30
C VAL A 252 -18.58 8.56 6.47
N TYR A 253 -19.30 9.65 6.22
CA TYR A 253 -20.62 9.62 5.57
C TYR A 253 -20.71 10.51 4.33
N SER A 254 -19.60 11.08 3.88
CA SER A 254 -19.54 11.91 2.67
C SER A 254 -18.20 11.76 1.94
N ALA A 255 -18.22 12.05 0.64
CA ALA A 255 -17.01 12.08 -0.18
C ALA A 255 -16.01 13.15 0.31
N ASP A 256 -16.51 14.30 0.78
CA ASP A 256 -15.69 15.36 1.37
C ASP A 256 -14.94 14.90 2.62
N GLU A 257 -15.63 14.26 3.57
CA GLU A 257 -14.99 13.72 4.77
C GLU A 257 -13.94 12.65 4.44
N ALA A 258 -14.21 11.80 3.44
CA ALA A 258 -13.25 10.78 3.01
C ALA A 258 -11.96 11.42 2.47
N VAL A 259 -12.08 12.42 1.59
CA VAL A 259 -10.93 13.14 1.01
C VAL A 259 -10.21 13.97 2.08
N GLN A 260 -10.97 14.60 2.99
CA GLN A 260 -10.41 15.35 4.10
C GLN A 260 -9.58 14.45 5.02
N GLU A 261 -10.06 13.25 5.36
CA GLU A 261 -9.33 12.27 6.16
C GLU A 261 -7.99 11.90 5.50
N ILE A 262 -7.98 11.65 4.20
CA ILE A 262 -6.76 11.32 3.44
C ILE A 262 -5.81 12.51 3.41
N ASN A 263 -6.30 13.72 3.10
CA ASN A 263 -5.48 14.93 3.07
C ASN A 263 -4.91 15.26 4.45
N GLN A 264 -5.69 15.10 5.51
CA GLN A 264 -5.26 15.31 6.89
C GLN A 264 -4.20 14.30 7.32
N PHE A 265 -4.33 13.02 6.93
CA PHE A 265 -3.32 12.01 7.20
C PHE A 265 -1.97 12.38 6.59
N TYR A 266 -1.97 13.12 5.48
CA TYR A 266 -0.77 13.50 4.75
C TYR A 266 -0.41 14.99 4.86
N SER A 267 -1.01 15.72 5.81
CA SER A 267 -0.78 17.16 5.97
C SER A 267 0.63 17.45 6.48
N ASN A 268 1.14 16.61 7.38
CA ASN A 268 2.50 16.65 7.87
C ASN A 268 3.26 15.34 7.57
N PHE A 269 2.64 14.18 7.79
CA PHE A 269 3.25 12.88 7.49
C PHE A 269 3.50 12.75 5.98
N HIS A 270 4.73 12.41 5.63
CA HIS A 270 5.11 12.10 4.24
C HIS A 270 5.25 10.59 4.03
N SER A 271 6.06 9.93 4.85
CA SER A 271 6.38 8.50 4.72
C SER A 271 7.04 7.99 5.99
N SER A 272 7.01 6.67 6.22
CA SER A 272 7.76 6.03 7.29
C SER A 272 8.64 4.90 6.77
N ARG A 273 9.71 4.58 7.51
CA ARG A 273 10.62 3.48 7.17
C ARG A 273 11.41 2.98 8.37
N TRP A 274 11.91 1.76 8.22
CA TRP A 274 12.90 1.17 9.12
C TRP A 274 14.32 1.49 8.66
N LEU A 275 15.15 2.03 9.55
CA LEU A 275 16.59 2.22 9.39
C LEU A 275 17.33 1.47 10.48
N LYS A 276 17.84 0.28 10.14
CA LYS A 276 18.43 -0.66 11.12
C LYS A 276 17.40 -0.95 12.22
N ASN A 277 17.63 -0.48 13.45
CA ASN A 277 16.74 -0.63 14.59
C ASN A 277 15.85 0.61 14.86
N LYS A 278 16.02 1.70 14.10
CA LYS A 278 15.23 2.92 14.25
C LYS A 278 14.05 2.93 13.29
N PHE A 279 12.92 3.43 13.75
CA PHE A 279 11.80 3.80 12.91
C PHE A 279 11.83 5.30 12.68
N VAL A 280 11.73 5.71 11.41
CA VAL A 280 11.81 7.11 11.02
C VAL A 280 10.54 7.49 10.27
N ILE A 281 9.87 8.51 10.76
CA ILE A 281 8.78 9.20 10.07
C ILE A 281 9.34 10.46 9.45
N ARG A 282 9.15 10.64 8.14
CA ARG A 282 9.44 11.89 7.44
C ARG A 282 8.21 12.79 7.52
N MET A 283 8.45 14.07 7.78
CA MET A 283 7.42 15.08 8.01
C MET A 283 7.71 16.34 7.19
N HIS A 284 6.66 17.01 6.72
CA HIS A 284 6.74 18.27 5.98
C HIS A 284 7.09 19.46 6.87
N HIS A 285 6.65 19.42 8.13
CA HIS A 285 6.80 20.45 9.14
C HIS A 285 7.41 19.85 10.41
N ALA A 286 8.35 20.59 10.99
CA ALA A 286 8.86 20.30 12.31
C ALA A 286 7.77 20.45 13.38
N LEU A 287 7.81 19.60 14.39
CA LEU A 287 7.00 19.70 15.60
C LEU A 287 7.59 20.75 16.54
N SER A 288 6.72 21.47 17.25
CA SER A 288 7.09 22.37 18.33
C SER A 288 7.71 21.61 19.52
N GLU A 289 8.45 22.32 20.37
CA GLU A 289 9.05 21.73 21.58
C GLU A 289 7.97 21.13 22.50
N GLN A 290 6.86 21.86 22.71
CA GLN A 290 5.72 21.38 23.50
C GLN A 290 5.12 20.09 22.93
N ALA A 291 5.01 20.00 21.59
CA ALA A 291 4.48 18.79 20.95
C ALA A 291 5.45 17.61 21.08
N LEU A 292 6.76 17.85 21.00
CA LEU A 292 7.77 16.83 21.23
C LEU A 292 7.77 16.34 22.68
N GLU A 293 7.67 17.24 23.66
CA GLU A 293 7.54 16.87 25.09
C GLU A 293 6.32 15.99 25.32
N HIS A 294 5.16 16.37 24.75
CA HIS A 294 3.96 15.56 24.83
C HIS A 294 4.14 14.17 24.20
N LEU A 295 4.84 14.06 23.06
CA LEU A 295 5.13 12.77 22.45
C LEU A 295 5.94 11.86 23.39
N GLN A 296 6.91 12.40 24.14
CA GLN A 296 7.71 11.62 25.08
C GLN A 296 6.87 10.97 26.17
N GLU A 297 5.80 11.64 26.61
CA GLU A 297 4.96 11.13 27.69
C GLU A 297 3.80 10.28 27.15
N ALA A 298 3.05 10.81 26.18
CA ALA A 298 1.82 10.21 25.72
C ALA A 298 2.02 8.99 24.81
N PHE A 299 3.18 8.88 24.15
CA PHE A 299 3.49 7.80 23.22
C PHE A 299 4.75 7.00 23.60
N ALA A 300 5.18 7.11 24.87
CA ALA A 300 6.32 6.37 25.41
C ALA A 300 6.22 4.85 25.18
N ASP A 301 4.98 4.32 25.18
CA ASP A 301 4.69 2.91 24.98
C ASP A 301 5.05 2.38 23.59
N LEU A 302 5.24 3.27 22.60
CA LEU A 302 5.75 2.91 21.28
C LEU A 302 7.27 2.69 21.26
N CYS A 303 8.01 3.16 22.26
CA CYS A 303 9.47 3.14 22.28
C CYS A 303 10.03 1.97 23.12
N ILE A 304 11.09 1.32 22.65
CA ILE A 304 11.80 0.27 23.42
C ILE A 304 12.81 0.87 24.40
N SER A 305 13.61 1.85 23.96
CA SER A 305 14.71 2.41 24.74
C SER A 305 15.00 3.87 24.40
N GLU A 306 15.27 4.16 23.12
CA GLU A 306 15.46 5.53 22.65
C GLU A 306 14.10 6.19 22.39
N ASN A 307 13.95 7.34 23.05
CA ASN A 307 12.80 8.24 22.99
C ASN A 307 12.70 8.95 21.62
N PHE A 308 11.66 9.76 21.45
CA PHE A 308 11.45 10.49 20.20
C PHE A 308 12.53 11.55 19.98
N HIS A 309 13.14 11.57 18.81
CA HIS A 309 14.12 12.58 18.42
C HIS A 309 13.75 13.17 17.07
N GLN A 310 13.67 14.50 17.00
CA GLN A 310 13.45 15.21 15.75
C GLN A 310 14.77 15.77 15.22
N HIS A 311 15.03 15.59 13.93
CA HIS A 311 16.22 16.12 13.27
C HIS A 311 16.01 16.39 11.77
N GLY A 312 16.91 17.17 11.17
CA GLY A 312 17.03 17.32 9.72
C GLY A 312 17.74 16.13 9.05
N TYR A 313 17.95 16.18 7.75
CA TYR A 313 18.72 15.16 7.03
C TYR A 313 20.18 15.12 7.48
N GLN A 314 20.71 13.93 7.79
CA GLN A 314 22.09 13.75 8.26
C GLN A 314 22.96 12.93 7.29
N GLY A 315 22.47 12.65 6.07
CA GLY A 315 23.20 11.83 5.12
C GLY A 315 23.09 10.33 5.40
N GLU A 316 21.99 9.89 6.02
CA GLU A 316 21.78 8.50 6.42
C GLU A 316 21.85 7.56 5.22
N GLU A 317 22.66 6.49 5.33
CA GLU A 317 22.76 5.45 4.31
C GLU A 317 21.37 4.91 3.95
N HIS A 318 21.11 4.76 2.64
CA HIS A 318 19.81 4.36 2.09
C HIS A 318 18.66 5.36 2.29
N ASP A 319 18.92 6.64 2.64
CA ASP A 319 17.97 7.73 2.36
C ASP A 319 18.10 8.30 0.96
N GLU A 320 16.95 8.67 0.40
CA GLU A 320 16.91 9.33 -0.89
C GLU A 320 17.18 10.82 -0.69
N ALA A 321 18.27 11.31 -1.29
CA ALA A 321 18.69 12.70 -1.18
C ALA A 321 17.60 13.71 -1.60
N GLN A 322 16.66 13.29 -2.45
CA GLN A 322 15.50 14.10 -2.87
C GLN A 322 14.59 14.51 -1.69
N PHE A 323 14.58 13.74 -0.60
CA PHE A 323 13.80 14.01 0.62
C PHE A 323 14.62 14.65 1.73
N SER A 324 15.77 15.22 1.41
CA SER A 324 16.66 15.90 2.38
C SER A 324 16.00 17.11 3.05
N HIS A 325 15.06 17.77 2.37
CA HIS A 325 14.32 18.92 2.87
C HIS A 325 13.27 18.60 3.95
N LEU A 326 12.89 17.32 4.11
CA LEU A 326 11.88 16.92 5.10
C LEU A 326 12.47 16.83 6.51
N THR A 327 11.64 17.05 7.54
CA THR A 327 11.99 16.77 8.93
C THR A 327 11.85 15.27 9.24
N ARG A 328 12.63 14.74 10.17
CA ARG A 328 12.61 13.33 10.59
C ARG A 328 12.27 13.22 12.07
N LEU A 329 11.26 12.43 12.40
CA LEU A 329 10.99 11.95 13.74
C LEU A 329 11.48 10.51 13.84
N ALA A 330 12.54 10.29 14.61
CA ALA A 330 13.21 9.01 14.79
C ALA A 330 13.03 8.49 16.21
N PHE A 331 12.74 7.20 16.36
CA PHE A 331 12.62 6.52 17.65
C PHE A 331 12.84 5.02 17.49
N THR A 332 13.11 4.31 18.59
CA THR A 332 13.25 2.85 18.55
C THR A 332 11.89 2.19 18.74
N PHE A 333 11.16 2.02 17.65
CA PHE A 333 9.80 1.48 17.65
C PHE A 333 9.76 0.00 18.06
N THR A 334 8.79 -0.37 18.90
CA THR A 334 8.53 -1.77 19.29
C THR A 334 8.15 -2.68 18.12
N GLY A 335 7.72 -2.11 16.99
CA GLY A 335 7.19 -2.84 15.84
C GLY A 335 5.81 -3.46 16.11
N ARG A 336 5.18 -3.10 17.24
CA ARG A 336 3.87 -3.59 17.68
C ARG A 336 2.90 -2.42 17.80
N ASN A 337 1.61 -2.73 17.86
CA ASN A 337 0.55 -1.75 18.11
C ASN A 337 0.46 -0.64 17.05
N GLN A 338 0.19 -1.06 15.81
CA GLN A 338 0.09 -0.16 14.65
C GLN A 338 -1.09 0.81 14.76
N GLY A 339 -2.14 0.44 15.49
CA GLY A 339 -3.21 1.35 15.88
C GLY A 339 -2.72 2.54 16.72
N ARG A 340 -1.79 2.30 17.65
CA ARG A 340 -1.18 3.38 18.44
C ARG A 340 -0.20 4.23 17.62
N LEU A 341 0.52 3.60 16.69
CA LEU A 341 1.30 4.34 15.69
C LEU A 341 0.40 5.26 14.84
N ARG A 342 -0.80 4.80 14.50
CA ARG A 342 -1.80 5.61 13.79
C ARG A 342 -2.24 6.83 14.59
N GLU A 343 -2.48 6.69 15.89
CA GLU A 343 -2.78 7.84 16.76
C GLU A 343 -1.61 8.84 16.84
N LEU A 344 -0.36 8.36 16.81
CA LEU A 344 0.82 9.24 16.72
C LEU A 344 0.84 9.98 15.39
N VAL A 345 0.54 9.32 14.27
CA VAL A 345 0.43 9.96 12.96
C VAL A 345 -0.68 11.02 12.96
N ASP A 346 -1.83 10.74 13.55
CA ASP A 346 -2.90 11.72 13.69
C ASP A 346 -2.45 12.93 14.52
N TYR A 347 -1.67 12.71 15.58
CA TYR A 347 -1.13 13.78 16.43
C TYR A 347 -0.14 14.69 15.67
N ILE A 348 0.83 14.13 14.95
CA ILE A 348 1.83 14.94 14.22
C ILE A 348 1.23 15.73 13.07
N ASN A 349 0.07 15.31 12.56
CA ASN A 349 -0.66 15.98 11.48
C ASN A 349 -1.51 17.17 11.96
N ARG A 350 -1.67 17.36 13.27
CA ARG A 350 -2.41 18.52 13.82
C ARG A 350 -1.60 19.80 13.68
N GLN A 351 -2.17 20.80 13.02
CA GLN A 351 -1.46 22.05 12.69
C GLN A 351 -0.97 22.81 13.93
N GLU A 352 -1.70 22.73 15.03
CA GLU A 352 -1.33 23.35 16.30
C GLU A 352 -0.03 22.78 16.90
N ASN A 353 0.38 21.58 16.48
CA ASN A 353 1.59 20.93 16.98
C ASN A 353 2.85 21.33 16.21
N TRP A 354 2.72 22.04 15.08
CA TRP A 354 3.84 22.40 14.22
C TRP A 354 4.60 23.62 14.76
N THR A 355 5.88 23.72 14.44
CA THR A 355 6.63 24.96 14.64
C THR A 355 5.97 26.06 13.80
N ARG A 356 5.55 27.15 14.44
CA ARG A 356 5.04 28.33 13.71
C ARG A 356 6.18 28.91 12.87
N ALA A 357 5.91 29.12 11.59
CA ALA A 357 6.85 29.74 10.66
C ALA A 357 7.19 31.19 11.05
#